data_AF-A0A4D9E673-F1
#
_entry.id   AF-A0A4D9E673-F1
#
_cell.length_a   1.000
_cell.length_b   1.000
_cell.length_c   1.000
_cell.angle_alpha   90.00
_cell.angle_beta   90.00
_cell.angle_gamma   90.00
#
_symmetry.space_group_name_H-M   'P 1'
#
loop_
_entity.id
_entity.type
_entity.pdbx_description
1 polymer ?
#
loop_
_entity_poly.entity_id
_entity_poly.type
_entity_poly.pdbx_seq_one_letter_code
_entity_poly.pdbx_strand_id
1 'polypeptide(L)'
;MANDSSLAVHGSLAYDDFASSDWYMYESMEPETPQDDMFPSVILACDPTIPYRLYHTCMAPISLVVLIVLSLLVKRKSLYKSSWNGAPGLLSPVNFLEAEGHQGLVAAVFGILFSSVCVLVLDTDPLPFIASSSSRSREYWKIMALLYYPAFYYPLIACATIRHRAGYFVGCLLSWCHCVVHIWQKVDCPQSPKIYRYYSLLSYVPIILCLIVLSIWYPVLLVRSFTQEKPAAREVVGSGYYNEYLKTILAKRTHKRSSRKVSLLLRAQMYLRSYIYTPQEGFQVPLKLVLSVTTAVIAVYQVALLLLVVFIPNIQIVRAGMTKEITVLLVQFGVVPSENPGGVPGDMERELDTVRYYLWSLEVCYVCSLVLSCLLTFSMLMRSLVMHRANLKALYRGDVLDVFYRARMLCPSQQALVCWMSFASFQTAFACLGLLTQQVIFFVCTVGFTFLVVIPLQSGTNMHLFKILENMWPFWLTLVLAVVVQNLLAHFHFLEKHHLQKELTNR
;
A
#
# COMPACT_ATOMS: atom_id res chain seq x y z
N MET A 1 -18.91 62.15 -56.49
CA MET A 1 -19.00 60.72 -56.82
C MET A 1 -18.06 60.50 -57.98
N ALA A 2 -16.90 59.91 -57.69
CA ALA A 2 -15.68 60.07 -58.47
C ALA A 2 -15.41 58.87 -59.40
N ASN A 3 -15.19 59.21 -60.67
CA ASN A 3 -14.22 58.68 -61.64
C ASN A 3 -12.98 58.01 -61.01
N ASP A 4 -12.24 57.07 -61.61
CA ASP A 4 -12.11 56.65 -63.01
C ASP A 4 -11.48 55.24 -63.08
N SER A 5 -11.77 54.54 -64.17
CA SER A 5 -11.09 53.38 -64.78
C SER A 5 -9.61 53.66 -65.15
N SER A 6 -8.63 52.76 -65.30
CA SER A 6 -8.54 51.59 -66.19
C SER A 6 -7.11 50.99 -66.23
N LEU A 7 -7.03 49.68 -66.50
CA LEU A 7 -6.07 48.88 -67.30
C LEU A 7 -4.53 49.11 -67.33
N ALA A 8 -3.83 48.05 -66.87
CA ALA A 8 -2.76 47.22 -67.49
C ALA A 8 -1.78 47.75 -68.58
N VAL A 9 -0.51 47.31 -68.51
CA VAL A 9 0.22 46.46 -69.51
C VAL A 9 1.78 46.55 -69.38
N HIS A 10 2.46 45.38 -69.50
CA HIS A 10 3.90 45.08 -69.81
C HIS A 10 5.04 45.72 -68.97
N GLY A 11 6.19 45.11 -68.66
CA GLY A 11 6.86 43.88 -69.11
C GLY A 11 8.39 44.13 -69.17
N SER A 12 9.18 43.41 -68.35
CA SER A 12 10.61 43.03 -68.46
C SER A 12 11.71 44.10 -68.68
N LEU A 13 12.66 44.20 -67.74
CA LEU A 13 14.10 44.03 -68.05
C LEU A 13 14.95 43.79 -66.78
N ALA A 14 15.84 42.82 -66.89
CA ALA A 14 16.74 42.27 -65.89
C ALA A 14 17.93 43.18 -65.52
N TYR A 15 18.46 43.00 -64.31
CA TYR A 15 19.91 42.96 -64.04
C TYR A 15 20.17 42.13 -62.77
N ASP A 16 20.95 41.07 -62.94
CA ASP A 16 21.52 40.22 -61.90
C ASP A 16 22.69 40.92 -61.17
N ASP A 17 23.04 40.34 -60.02
CA ASP A 17 24.39 40.00 -59.56
C ASP A 17 25.02 40.68 -58.32
N PHE A 18 25.37 39.78 -57.38
CA PHE A 18 26.47 39.73 -56.41
C PHE A 18 26.50 40.59 -55.12
N ALA A 19 26.26 39.87 -54.01
CA ALA A 19 27.29 39.47 -53.02
C ALA A 19 27.49 40.24 -51.71
N SER A 20 27.53 39.41 -50.65
CA SER A 20 28.47 39.44 -49.52
C SER A 20 28.21 40.40 -48.35
N SER A 21 27.76 39.83 -47.22
CA SER A 21 28.53 39.90 -45.96
C SER A 21 27.98 38.91 -44.92
N ASP A 22 28.59 37.73 -44.88
CA ASP A 22 28.66 36.84 -43.72
C ASP A 22 29.50 37.48 -42.57
N TRP A 23 29.53 36.78 -41.42
CA TRP A 23 30.44 36.90 -40.26
C TRP A 23 29.95 37.87 -39.15
N TYR A 24 29.63 37.42 -37.93
CA TYR A 24 30.40 36.53 -37.04
C TYR A 24 29.55 35.55 -36.22
N MET A 25 29.88 34.26 -36.34
CA MET A 25 29.71 33.25 -35.29
C MET A 25 30.85 33.37 -34.27
N TYR A 26 30.56 33.13 -32.98
CA TYR A 26 31.54 32.60 -32.04
C TYR A 26 30.95 31.34 -31.41
N GLU A 27 31.34 30.21 -31.97
CA GLU A 27 31.02 28.87 -31.50
C GLU A 27 32.15 28.45 -30.55
N SER A 28 31.88 28.47 -29.24
CA SER A 28 32.76 27.87 -28.25
C SER A 28 32.41 26.39 -28.12
N MET A 29 33.27 25.53 -28.67
CA MET A 29 33.28 24.10 -28.41
C MET A 29 33.51 23.83 -26.92
N GLU A 30 32.48 23.30 -26.25
CA GLU A 30 32.64 22.49 -25.05
C GLU A 30 31.95 21.13 -25.27
N PRO A 31 32.53 20.02 -24.77
CA PRO A 31 32.16 18.68 -25.20
C PRO A 31 30.78 18.28 -24.66
N GLU A 32 29.96 17.71 -25.55
CA GLU A 32 28.65 17.14 -25.28
C GLU A 32 28.67 16.17 -24.09
N THR A 33 28.12 16.61 -22.95
CA THR A 33 27.56 15.69 -21.97
C THR A 33 26.22 15.20 -22.50
N PRO A 34 25.89 13.89 -22.44
CA PRO A 34 24.64 13.39 -23.00
C PRO A 34 23.47 13.99 -22.21
N GLN A 35 22.76 14.93 -22.83
CA GLN A 35 21.43 15.35 -22.42
C GLN A 35 20.50 14.16 -22.65
N ASP A 36 20.20 13.41 -21.60
CA ASP A 36 19.06 12.50 -21.57
C ASP A 36 17.79 13.31 -21.86
N ASP A 37 17.32 13.20 -23.10
CA ASP A 37 15.93 13.32 -23.57
C ASP A 37 15.07 14.42 -22.93
N MET A 38 15.36 15.65 -23.36
CA MET A 38 14.54 16.84 -23.13
C MET A 38 13.32 16.86 -24.07
N PHE A 39 12.27 16.08 -23.78
CA PHE A 39 10.86 16.33 -24.13
C PHE A 39 10.03 15.34 -23.29
N PRO A 40 8.84 15.68 -22.75
CA PRO A 40 7.95 14.64 -22.25
C PRO A 40 7.58 13.78 -23.47
N SER A 41 8.24 12.62 -23.61
CA SER A 41 7.89 11.64 -24.62
C SER A 41 6.39 11.40 -24.46
N VAL A 42 5.58 11.89 -25.40
CA VAL A 42 4.14 11.63 -25.39
C VAL A 42 4.02 10.11 -25.51
N ILE A 43 3.80 9.44 -24.38
CA ILE A 43 3.69 7.98 -24.35
C ILE A 43 2.44 7.65 -25.14
N LEU A 44 2.61 7.19 -26.38
CA LEU A 44 1.51 6.75 -27.21
C LEU A 44 0.76 5.64 -26.46
N ALA A 45 -0.58 5.67 -26.54
CA ALA A 45 -1.39 4.61 -26.00
C ALA A 45 -1.02 3.29 -26.70
N CYS A 46 -0.52 2.32 -25.94
CA CYS A 46 -0.20 0.99 -26.41
C CYS A 46 -1.44 0.10 -26.26
N ASP A 47 -1.91 -0.45 -27.37
CA ASP A 47 -2.98 -1.44 -27.37
C ASP A 47 -2.37 -2.85 -27.27
N PRO A 48 -2.68 -3.62 -26.21
CA PRO A 48 -2.13 -4.96 -26.06
C PRO A 48 -2.69 -5.90 -27.12
N THR A 49 -1.91 -6.93 -27.48
CA THR A 49 -2.33 -7.95 -28.47
C THR A 49 -3.66 -8.60 -28.11
N ILE A 50 -3.92 -8.77 -26.81
CA ILE A 50 -5.21 -9.21 -26.25
C ILE A 50 -5.90 -7.99 -25.61
N PRO A 51 -6.85 -7.34 -26.29
CA PRO A 51 -7.53 -6.18 -25.74
C PRO A 51 -8.34 -6.57 -24.50
N TYR A 52 -8.36 -5.69 -23.49
CA TYR A 52 -9.07 -5.91 -22.23
C TYR A 52 -10.56 -6.27 -22.44
N ARG A 53 -11.20 -5.65 -23.44
CA ARG A 53 -12.58 -5.95 -23.83
C ARG A 53 -12.75 -7.41 -24.25
N LEU A 54 -11.89 -7.93 -25.13
CA LEU A 54 -11.97 -9.31 -25.60
C LEU A 54 -11.75 -10.30 -24.46
N TYR A 55 -10.76 -10.04 -23.60
CA TYR A 55 -10.50 -10.88 -22.42
C TYR A 55 -11.74 -11.00 -21.53
N HIS A 56 -12.35 -9.87 -21.16
CA HIS A 56 -13.53 -9.90 -20.32
C HIS A 56 -14.75 -10.49 -21.07
N THR A 57 -14.86 -10.32 -22.39
CA THR A 57 -15.98 -10.86 -23.20
C THR A 57 -15.91 -12.38 -23.29
N CYS A 58 -14.71 -12.94 -23.34
CA CYS A 58 -14.50 -14.40 -23.35
C CYS A 58 -14.56 -15.00 -21.94
N MET A 59 -13.92 -14.38 -20.95
CA MET A 59 -13.80 -14.98 -19.61
C MET A 59 -15.07 -14.84 -18.77
N ALA A 60 -15.88 -13.78 -18.94
CA ALA A 60 -17.13 -13.61 -18.21
C ALA A 60 -18.13 -14.77 -18.44
N PRO A 61 -18.45 -15.19 -19.68
CA PRO A 61 -19.33 -16.33 -19.90
C PRO A 61 -18.71 -17.64 -19.42
N ILE A 62 -17.39 -17.83 -19.56
CA ILE A 62 -16.69 -19.02 -19.01
C ILE A 62 -16.89 -19.08 -17.49
N SER A 63 -16.69 -17.95 -16.79
CA SER A 63 -16.86 -17.86 -15.34
C SER A 63 -18.30 -18.21 -14.92
N LEU A 64 -19.30 -17.75 -15.67
CA LEU A 64 -20.71 -18.05 -15.45
C LEU A 64 -21.02 -19.53 -15.69
N VAL A 65 -20.55 -20.10 -16.81
CA VAL A 65 -20.74 -21.52 -17.14
C VAL A 65 -20.13 -22.41 -16.07
N VAL A 66 -18.91 -22.11 -15.62
CA VAL A 66 -18.28 -22.85 -14.53
C VAL A 66 -19.13 -22.76 -13.27
N LEU A 67 -19.61 -21.58 -12.88
CA LEU A 67 -20.46 -21.41 -11.70
C LEU A 67 -21.74 -22.27 -11.79
N ILE A 68 -22.40 -22.28 -12.95
CA ILE A 68 -23.59 -23.10 -13.19
C ILE A 68 -23.24 -24.59 -13.08
N VAL A 69 -22.18 -25.05 -13.72
CA VAL A 69 -21.72 -26.45 -13.65
C VAL A 69 -21.41 -26.85 -12.20
N LEU A 70 -20.68 -26.00 -11.47
CA LEU A 70 -20.38 -26.23 -10.06
C LEU A 70 -21.66 -26.28 -9.20
N SER A 71 -22.66 -25.45 -9.50
CA SER A 71 -23.94 -25.42 -8.79
C SER A 71 -24.79 -26.69 -9.01
N LEU A 72 -24.63 -27.35 -10.16
CA LEU A 72 -25.25 -28.65 -10.46
C LEU A 72 -24.54 -29.81 -9.75
N LEU A 73 -23.24 -29.67 -9.49
CA LEU A 73 -22.45 -30.66 -8.73
C LEU A 73 -22.75 -30.65 -7.22
N VAL A 74 -23.42 -29.60 -6.71
CA VAL A 74 -23.75 -29.44 -5.28
C VAL A 74 -25.25 -29.54 -5.04
N LYS A 75 -25.66 -30.49 -4.20
CA LYS A 75 -27.06 -30.67 -3.78
C LYS A 75 -27.43 -29.70 -2.63
N ARG A 76 -28.61 -29.06 -2.70
CA ARG A 76 -29.19 -28.26 -1.59
C ARG A 76 -29.47 -29.16 -0.39
N LYS A 77 -29.10 -28.70 0.81
CA LYS A 77 -29.31 -29.45 2.06
C LYS A 77 -30.71 -29.32 2.69
N SER A 78 -31.53 -28.30 2.37
CA SER A 78 -32.77 -28.06 3.16
C SER A 78 -33.94 -27.34 2.45
N LEU A 79 -33.72 -26.37 1.53
CA LEU A 79 -34.83 -25.60 0.95
C LEU A 79 -35.36 -26.19 -0.37
N TYR A 80 -36.64 -26.61 -0.34
CA TYR A 80 -37.48 -27.08 -1.46
C TYR A 80 -36.92 -28.30 -2.23
N LYS A 81 -37.15 -29.49 -1.68
CA LYS A 81 -36.66 -30.79 -2.20
C LYS A 81 -37.44 -31.32 -3.42
N SER A 82 -38.59 -30.72 -3.75
CA SER A 82 -39.56 -31.31 -4.70
C SER A 82 -39.24 -31.08 -6.18
N SER A 83 -38.36 -30.14 -6.51
CA SER A 83 -37.91 -29.92 -7.90
C SER A 83 -36.44 -30.28 -8.04
N TRP A 84 -36.12 -31.17 -9.00
CA TRP A 84 -34.75 -31.52 -9.41
C TRP A 84 -33.83 -32.06 -8.30
N ASN A 85 -34.35 -32.93 -7.41
CA ASN A 85 -33.57 -33.56 -6.32
C ASN A 85 -32.76 -32.58 -5.44
N GLY A 86 -33.20 -31.31 -5.36
CA GLY A 86 -32.52 -30.26 -4.60
C GLY A 86 -31.35 -29.59 -5.33
N ALA A 87 -31.19 -29.69 -6.65
CA ALA A 87 -30.28 -28.83 -7.43
C ALA A 87 -31.08 -27.67 -8.08
N PRO A 88 -30.48 -26.49 -8.34
CA PRO A 88 -29.07 -26.10 -8.13
C PRO A 88 -28.80 -25.50 -6.75
N GLY A 89 -27.78 -25.98 -6.03
CA GLY A 89 -27.34 -25.36 -4.78
C GLY A 89 -26.43 -24.16 -5.04
N LEU A 90 -26.82 -22.96 -4.59
CA LEU A 90 -25.88 -21.83 -4.59
C LEU A 90 -24.73 -22.18 -3.65
N LEU A 91 -23.50 -22.23 -4.18
CA LEU A 91 -22.35 -22.52 -3.34
C LEU A 91 -22.16 -21.36 -2.36
N SER A 92 -21.87 -21.68 -1.10
CA SER A 92 -21.25 -20.67 -0.25
C SER A 92 -19.80 -20.58 -0.69
N PRO A 93 -19.30 -19.39 -1.11
CA PRO A 93 -17.95 -19.26 -1.62
C PRO A 93 -16.91 -19.67 -0.58
N VAL A 94 -17.15 -19.44 0.71
CA VAL A 94 -16.22 -19.80 1.79
C VAL A 94 -16.98 -20.02 3.08
N ASN A 95 -16.60 -21.05 3.82
CA ASN A 95 -16.98 -21.15 5.23
C ASN A 95 -16.02 -20.29 6.08
N PHE A 96 -16.35 -19.01 6.28
CA PHE A 96 -15.51 -18.08 7.06
C PHE A 96 -15.38 -18.45 8.55
N LEU A 97 -16.21 -19.37 9.03
CA LEU A 97 -16.21 -19.87 10.41
C LEU A 97 -15.38 -21.14 10.57
N GLU A 98 -15.02 -21.83 9.48
CA GLU A 98 -14.12 -22.97 9.55
C GLU A 98 -12.71 -22.46 9.83
N ALA A 99 -12.12 -22.90 10.94
CA ALA A 99 -10.73 -22.59 11.26
C ALA A 99 -9.78 -23.27 10.26
N GLU A 100 -10.13 -24.48 9.81
CA GLU A 100 -9.39 -25.26 8.84
C GLU A 100 -9.93 -25.11 7.41
N GLY A 101 -9.07 -24.59 6.55
CA GLY A 101 -9.29 -24.49 5.11
C GLY A 101 -8.01 -24.05 4.42
N HIS A 102 -7.99 -24.00 3.09
CA HIS A 102 -6.85 -23.46 2.34
C HIS A 102 -6.83 -21.92 2.45
N GLN A 103 -6.46 -21.41 3.62
CA GLN A 103 -6.52 -19.98 3.98
C GLN A 103 -5.77 -19.10 2.98
N GLY A 104 -4.62 -19.59 2.48
CA GLY A 104 -3.81 -18.89 1.47
C GLY A 104 -4.53 -18.69 0.14
N LEU A 105 -5.35 -19.65 -0.30
CA LEU A 105 -6.11 -19.55 -1.55
C LEU A 105 -7.20 -18.47 -1.45
N VAL A 106 -7.96 -18.49 -0.36
CA VAL A 106 -9.01 -17.48 -0.13
C VAL A 106 -8.39 -16.10 0.00
N ALA A 107 -7.27 -15.99 0.75
CA ALA A 107 -6.54 -14.74 0.88
C ALA A 107 -6.04 -14.19 -0.46
N ALA A 108 -5.52 -15.05 -1.35
CA ALA A 108 -5.08 -14.66 -2.67
C ALA A 108 -6.24 -14.14 -3.55
N VAL A 109 -7.41 -14.80 -3.55
CA VAL A 109 -8.56 -14.30 -4.34
C VAL A 109 -9.08 -12.98 -3.80
N PHE A 110 -9.19 -12.82 -2.49
CA PHE A 110 -9.56 -11.53 -1.89
C PHE A 110 -8.52 -10.44 -2.16
N GLY A 111 -7.23 -10.80 -2.25
CA GLY A 111 -6.16 -9.90 -2.68
C GLY A 111 -6.33 -9.42 -4.13
N ILE A 112 -6.71 -10.31 -5.04
CA ILE A 112 -7.04 -9.97 -6.44
C ILE A 112 -8.23 -9.02 -6.48
N LEU A 113 -9.32 -9.36 -5.77
CA LEU A 113 -10.53 -8.55 -5.72
C LEU A 113 -10.23 -7.14 -5.21
N PHE A 114 -9.55 -7.04 -4.07
CA PHE A 114 -9.22 -5.74 -3.49
C PHE A 114 -8.29 -4.92 -4.41
N SER A 115 -7.27 -5.55 -4.99
CA SER A 115 -6.36 -4.87 -5.94
C SER A 115 -7.10 -4.40 -7.20
N SER A 116 -8.04 -5.20 -7.71
CA SER A 116 -8.85 -4.81 -8.87
C SER A 116 -9.75 -3.60 -8.56
N VAL A 117 -10.26 -3.50 -7.33
CA VAL A 117 -11.01 -2.32 -6.86
C VAL A 117 -10.09 -1.10 -6.76
N CYS A 118 -8.87 -1.23 -6.25
CA CYS A 118 -7.92 -0.11 -6.21
C CYS A 118 -7.60 0.44 -7.60
N VAL A 119 -7.38 -0.43 -8.58
CA VAL A 119 -7.15 -0.03 -9.98
C VAL A 119 -8.41 0.62 -10.56
N LEU A 120 -9.58 0.02 -10.34
CA LEU A 120 -10.87 0.50 -10.84
C LEU A 120 -11.22 1.93 -10.37
N VAL A 121 -10.86 2.28 -9.13
CA VAL A 121 -11.13 3.62 -8.57
C VAL A 121 -10.41 4.72 -9.36
N LEU A 122 -9.21 4.41 -9.88
CA LEU A 122 -8.34 5.35 -10.60
C LEU A 122 -8.53 5.27 -12.12
N ASP A 123 -9.20 4.24 -12.63
CA ASP A 123 -9.39 4.06 -14.06
C ASP A 123 -10.54 4.92 -14.63
N THR A 124 -10.35 5.41 -15.85
CA THR A 124 -11.36 6.19 -16.60
C THR A 124 -12.47 5.32 -17.14
N ASP A 125 -12.15 4.06 -17.48
CA ASP A 125 -13.07 3.11 -18.12
C ASP A 125 -13.31 1.91 -17.19
N PRO A 126 -14.30 2.00 -16.28
CA PRO A 126 -14.48 1.01 -15.23
C PRO A 126 -14.98 -0.36 -15.71
N LEU A 127 -15.62 -0.40 -16.88
CA LEU A 127 -16.12 -1.61 -17.53
C LEU A 127 -15.68 -1.64 -18.99
N PRO A 128 -14.82 -2.60 -19.40
CA PRO A 128 -14.23 -2.62 -20.74
C PRO A 128 -15.23 -2.97 -21.85
N PHE A 129 -16.50 -3.22 -21.52
CA PHE A 129 -17.55 -3.62 -22.46
C PHE A 129 -18.37 -2.46 -23.01
N ILE A 130 -18.42 -1.35 -22.28
CA ILE A 130 -19.34 -0.25 -22.54
C ILE A 130 -18.52 0.88 -23.13
N ALA A 131 -18.45 0.91 -24.46
CA ALA A 131 -17.88 2.04 -25.17
C ALA A 131 -18.83 3.24 -25.03
N SER A 132 -18.29 4.40 -24.66
CA SER A 132 -18.98 5.70 -24.54
C SER A 132 -19.99 5.82 -23.38
N SER A 133 -19.48 6.15 -22.19
CA SER A 133 -20.32 6.60 -21.08
C SER A 133 -20.13 8.09 -20.84
N SER A 134 -21.20 8.88 -20.81
CA SER A 134 -21.19 10.27 -20.34
C SER A 134 -20.63 10.35 -18.90
N SER A 135 -20.01 11.46 -18.51
CA SER A 135 -19.35 11.61 -17.19
C SER A 135 -20.25 11.23 -16.00
N ARG A 136 -21.56 11.50 -16.08
CA ARG A 136 -22.56 11.14 -15.07
C ARG A 136 -22.82 9.63 -15.00
N SER A 137 -22.87 8.95 -16.15
CA SER A 137 -23.08 7.49 -16.19
C SER A 137 -21.84 6.71 -15.73
N ARG A 138 -20.63 7.27 -15.88
CA ARG A 138 -19.37 6.65 -15.43
C ARG A 138 -19.36 6.27 -13.96
N GLU A 139 -19.84 7.15 -13.08
CA GLU A 139 -19.85 6.86 -11.64
C GLU A 139 -20.83 5.72 -11.28
N TYR A 140 -21.98 5.63 -11.98
CA TYR A 140 -22.88 4.47 -11.85
C TYR A 140 -22.25 3.18 -12.35
N TRP A 141 -21.47 3.23 -13.44
CA TRP A 141 -20.74 2.08 -13.95
C TRP A 141 -19.67 1.57 -12.97
N LYS A 142 -19.02 2.46 -12.21
CA LYS A 142 -18.13 2.04 -11.11
C LYS A 142 -18.87 1.26 -10.03
N ILE A 143 -20.08 1.68 -9.66
CA ILE A 143 -20.91 0.95 -8.68
C ILE A 143 -21.24 -0.46 -9.21
N MET A 144 -21.60 -0.58 -10.49
CA MET A 144 -21.86 -1.90 -11.09
C MET A 144 -20.58 -2.76 -11.19
N ALA A 145 -19.43 -2.14 -11.46
CA ALA A 145 -18.14 -2.82 -11.49
C ALA A 145 -17.77 -3.44 -10.12
N LEU A 146 -18.13 -2.79 -9.00
CA LEU A 146 -17.96 -3.34 -7.65
C LEU A 146 -18.71 -4.68 -7.45
N LEU A 147 -19.80 -4.92 -8.19
CA LEU A 147 -20.53 -6.19 -8.17
C LEU A 147 -20.00 -7.18 -9.21
N TYR A 148 -19.52 -6.68 -10.35
CA TYR A 148 -19.00 -7.49 -11.45
C TYR A 148 -17.72 -8.26 -11.08
N TYR A 149 -16.70 -7.60 -10.52
CA TYR A 149 -15.42 -8.27 -10.21
C TYR A 149 -15.55 -9.43 -9.20
N PRO A 150 -16.32 -9.28 -8.09
CA PRO A 150 -16.63 -10.41 -7.22
C PRO A 150 -17.30 -11.56 -7.97
N ALA A 151 -18.27 -11.30 -8.84
CA ALA A 151 -18.93 -12.33 -9.63
C ALA A 151 -17.97 -13.01 -10.62
N PHE A 152 -17.08 -12.25 -11.24
CA PHE A 152 -16.10 -12.72 -12.22
C PHE A 152 -15.06 -13.67 -11.61
N TYR A 153 -14.53 -13.35 -10.42
CA TYR A 153 -13.54 -14.20 -9.73
C TYR A 153 -14.15 -15.22 -8.77
N TYR A 154 -15.47 -15.19 -8.55
CA TYR A 154 -16.18 -16.13 -7.69
C TYR A 154 -15.87 -17.60 -7.99
N PRO A 155 -15.81 -18.05 -9.27
CA PRO A 155 -15.56 -19.46 -9.59
C PRO A 155 -14.22 -19.97 -9.08
N LEU A 156 -13.18 -19.12 -8.97
CA LEU A 156 -11.89 -19.51 -8.40
C LEU A 156 -12.10 -20.05 -6.97
N ILE A 157 -12.80 -19.28 -6.13
CA ILE A 157 -13.05 -19.71 -4.75
C ILE A 157 -13.99 -20.91 -4.71
N ALA A 158 -15.06 -20.91 -5.51
CA ALA A 158 -16.03 -22.00 -5.55
C ALA A 158 -15.41 -23.35 -5.95
N CYS A 159 -14.39 -23.35 -6.82
CA CYS A 159 -13.64 -24.56 -7.17
C CYS A 159 -12.96 -25.21 -5.96
N ALA A 160 -12.52 -24.42 -4.98
CA ALA A 160 -11.87 -24.92 -3.78
C ALA A 160 -12.84 -25.49 -2.73
N THR A 161 -14.10 -25.04 -2.70
CA THR A 161 -15.08 -25.47 -1.68
C THR A 161 -15.71 -26.83 -1.96
N ILE A 162 -15.78 -27.24 -3.22
CA ILE A 162 -16.42 -28.51 -3.63
C ILE A 162 -15.60 -29.73 -3.20
N ARG A 163 -14.30 -29.55 -2.95
CA ARG A 163 -13.35 -30.62 -2.56
C ARG A 163 -13.43 -31.85 -3.48
N HIS A 164 -13.67 -31.62 -4.77
CA HIS A 164 -13.74 -32.64 -5.80
C HIS A 164 -12.64 -32.43 -6.85
N ARG A 165 -12.13 -33.53 -7.43
CA ARG A 165 -11.03 -33.51 -8.43
C ARG A 165 -11.33 -32.59 -9.61
N ALA A 166 -12.56 -32.64 -10.13
CA ALA A 166 -12.99 -31.76 -11.22
C ALA A 166 -12.94 -30.27 -10.85
N GLY A 167 -13.26 -29.93 -9.58
CA GLY A 167 -13.17 -28.55 -9.09
C GLY A 167 -11.73 -28.04 -9.08
N TYR A 168 -10.78 -28.83 -8.59
CA TYR A 168 -9.37 -28.46 -8.61
C TYR A 168 -8.79 -28.35 -10.02
N PHE A 169 -9.20 -29.23 -10.94
CA PHE A 169 -8.79 -29.16 -12.34
C PHE A 169 -9.30 -27.88 -13.03
N VAL A 170 -10.59 -27.57 -12.88
CA VAL A 170 -11.19 -26.34 -13.43
C VAL A 170 -10.57 -25.09 -12.79
N GLY A 171 -10.33 -25.11 -11.47
CA GLY A 171 -9.64 -24.03 -10.77
C GLY A 171 -8.21 -23.79 -11.28
N CYS A 172 -7.48 -24.86 -11.60
CA CYS A 172 -6.15 -24.79 -12.22
C CYS A 172 -6.21 -24.07 -13.57
N LEU A 173 -7.07 -24.54 -14.48
CA LEU A 173 -7.25 -23.94 -15.81
C LEU A 173 -7.63 -22.46 -15.72
N LEU A 174 -8.61 -22.11 -14.88
CA LEU A 174 -9.02 -20.72 -14.68
C LEU A 174 -7.87 -19.86 -14.15
N SER A 175 -7.14 -20.34 -13.13
CA SER A 175 -6.02 -19.60 -12.55
C SER A 175 -4.91 -19.35 -13.57
N TRP A 176 -4.59 -20.34 -14.42
CA TRP A 176 -3.59 -20.22 -15.48
C TRP A 176 -4.04 -19.26 -16.58
N CYS A 177 -5.29 -19.37 -17.05
CA CYS A 177 -5.84 -18.44 -18.03
C CYS A 177 -5.76 -16.98 -17.56
N HIS A 178 -6.22 -16.70 -16.33
CA HIS A 178 -6.12 -15.36 -15.77
C HIS A 178 -4.67 -14.90 -15.62
N CYS A 179 -3.78 -15.76 -15.09
CA CYS A 179 -2.37 -15.44 -14.88
C CYS A 179 -1.65 -15.12 -16.19
N VAL A 180 -1.77 -16.00 -17.20
CA VAL A 180 -1.12 -15.84 -18.51
C VAL A 180 -1.59 -14.58 -19.19
N VAL A 181 -2.91 -14.32 -19.25
CA VAL A 181 -3.43 -13.12 -19.92
C VAL A 181 -2.96 -11.84 -19.23
N HIS A 182 -2.99 -11.79 -17.89
CA HIS A 182 -2.54 -10.61 -17.16
C HIS A 182 -1.04 -10.36 -17.31
N ILE A 183 -0.20 -11.40 -17.33
CA ILE A 183 1.24 -11.26 -17.60
C ILE A 183 1.45 -10.78 -19.03
N TRP A 184 0.81 -11.42 -20.01
CA TRP A 184 0.97 -11.11 -21.43
C TRP A 184 0.59 -9.65 -21.74
N GLN A 185 -0.55 -9.17 -21.23
CA GLN A 185 -0.99 -7.78 -21.41
C GLN A 185 0.00 -6.74 -20.87
N LYS A 186 0.76 -7.08 -19.81
CA LYS A 186 1.73 -6.17 -19.20
C LYS A 186 3.14 -6.29 -19.79
N VAL A 187 3.47 -7.42 -20.39
CA VAL A 187 4.70 -7.61 -21.16
C VAL A 187 4.60 -6.86 -22.49
N ASP A 188 3.45 -6.94 -23.18
CA ASP A 188 3.23 -6.23 -24.44
C ASP A 188 3.25 -4.71 -24.27
N CYS A 189 2.57 -4.21 -23.23
CA CYS A 189 2.43 -2.78 -22.98
C CYS A 189 2.89 -2.43 -21.55
N PRO A 190 4.20 -2.32 -21.31
CA PRO A 190 4.74 -1.99 -19.99
C PRO A 190 4.53 -0.52 -19.62
N GLN A 191 4.37 0.36 -20.62
CA GLN A 191 4.30 1.81 -20.44
C GLN A 191 2.88 2.33 -20.64
N SER A 192 2.43 3.23 -19.77
CA SER A 192 1.08 3.80 -19.82
C SER A 192 1.07 5.31 -19.56
N PRO A 193 0.27 6.10 -20.28
CA PRO A 193 0.19 7.55 -20.11
C PRO A 193 -0.65 8.00 -18.90
N LYS A 194 -1.27 7.10 -18.12
CA LYS A 194 -2.32 7.46 -17.15
C LYS A 194 -1.85 8.35 -15.99
N ILE A 195 -0.69 8.08 -15.39
CA ILE A 195 -0.17 8.84 -14.24
C ILE A 195 1.36 8.90 -14.28
N TYR A 196 1.99 7.75 -14.51
CA TYR A 196 3.45 7.65 -14.66
C TYR A 196 3.78 6.46 -15.56
N ARG A 197 4.93 6.54 -16.23
CA ARG A 197 5.40 5.59 -17.25
C ARG A 197 5.13 4.13 -16.86
N TYR A 198 5.49 3.72 -15.64
CA TYR A 198 5.34 2.34 -15.16
C TYR A 198 4.23 2.12 -14.13
N TYR A 199 3.36 3.11 -13.89
CA TYR A 199 2.31 3.01 -12.87
C TYR A 199 1.36 1.82 -13.11
N SER A 200 0.94 1.62 -14.37
CA SER A 200 0.03 0.52 -14.73
C SER A 200 0.64 -0.86 -14.51
N LEU A 201 1.97 -1.00 -14.63
CA LEU A 201 2.66 -2.25 -14.35
C LEU A 201 2.74 -2.48 -12.82
N LEU A 202 3.20 -1.48 -12.09
CA LEU A 202 3.40 -1.52 -10.63
C LEU A 202 2.09 -1.76 -9.87
N SER A 203 0.97 -1.18 -10.29
CA SER A 203 -0.33 -1.37 -9.64
C SER A 203 -0.91 -2.76 -9.83
N TYR A 204 -0.55 -3.47 -10.91
CA TYR A 204 -0.98 -4.85 -11.19
C TYR A 204 -0.08 -5.91 -10.54
N VAL A 205 1.08 -5.56 -10.00
CA VAL A 205 1.99 -6.50 -9.33
C VAL A 205 1.29 -7.36 -8.25
N PRO A 206 0.47 -6.79 -7.33
CA PRO A 206 -0.25 -7.60 -6.34
C PRO A 206 -1.23 -8.59 -6.97
N ILE A 207 -1.89 -8.21 -8.07
CA ILE A 207 -2.83 -9.09 -8.81
C ILE A 207 -2.07 -10.27 -9.39
N ILE A 208 -0.98 -10.01 -10.11
CA ILE A 208 -0.16 -11.04 -10.74
C ILE A 208 0.44 -11.96 -9.68
N LEU A 209 0.96 -11.42 -8.58
CA LEU A 209 1.52 -12.21 -7.49
C LEU A 209 0.47 -13.14 -6.85
N CYS A 210 -0.73 -12.63 -6.57
CA CYS A 210 -1.83 -13.46 -6.07
C CYS A 210 -2.26 -14.54 -7.07
N LEU A 211 -2.27 -14.23 -8.38
CA LEU A 211 -2.57 -15.21 -9.42
C LEU A 211 -1.47 -16.28 -9.55
N ILE A 212 -0.19 -15.92 -9.43
CA ILE A 212 0.92 -16.86 -9.40
C ILE A 212 0.77 -17.81 -8.21
N VAL A 213 0.47 -17.28 -7.02
CA VAL A 213 0.19 -18.10 -5.83
C VAL A 213 -0.95 -19.09 -6.14
N LEU A 214 -2.08 -18.63 -6.67
CA LEU A 214 -3.19 -19.53 -7.05
C LEU A 214 -2.76 -20.59 -8.08
N SER A 215 -2.00 -20.19 -9.10
CA SER A 215 -1.52 -21.06 -10.17
C SER A 215 -0.64 -22.20 -9.69
N ILE A 216 0.02 -22.05 -8.54
CA ILE A 216 0.83 -23.09 -7.89
C ILE A 216 -0.03 -23.90 -6.91
N TRP A 217 -0.90 -23.24 -6.15
CA TRP A 217 -1.72 -23.90 -5.13
C TRP A 217 -2.77 -24.87 -5.71
N TYR A 218 -3.47 -24.53 -6.79
CA TYR A 218 -4.47 -25.46 -7.38
C TYR A 218 -3.85 -26.77 -7.87
N PRO A 219 -2.72 -26.79 -8.61
CA PRO A 219 -2.01 -28.02 -8.94
C PRO A 219 -1.60 -28.83 -7.72
N VAL A 220 -1.06 -28.18 -6.67
CA VAL A 220 -0.68 -28.87 -5.44
C VAL A 220 -1.88 -29.56 -4.79
N LEU A 221 -3.04 -28.89 -4.75
CA LEU A 221 -4.28 -29.48 -4.23
C LEU A 221 -4.79 -30.62 -5.10
N LEU A 222 -4.67 -30.49 -6.43
CA LEU A 222 -5.04 -31.53 -7.38
C LEU A 222 -4.16 -32.77 -7.19
N VAL A 223 -2.84 -32.63 -7.13
CA VAL A 223 -1.89 -33.74 -6.88
C VAL A 223 -2.19 -34.42 -5.54
N ARG A 224 -2.39 -33.64 -4.47
CA ARG A 224 -2.77 -34.20 -3.15
C ARG A 224 -4.09 -34.98 -3.21
N SER A 225 -5.05 -34.57 -4.04
CA SER A 225 -6.32 -35.28 -4.22
C SER A 225 -6.19 -36.63 -4.96
N PHE A 226 -5.06 -36.86 -5.64
CA PHE A 226 -4.70 -38.15 -6.21
C PHE A 226 -3.93 -39.01 -5.20
N THR A 227 -3.07 -38.41 -4.38
CA THR A 227 -2.25 -39.12 -3.38
C THR A 227 -3.03 -39.53 -2.14
N GLN A 228 -4.05 -38.76 -1.73
CA GLN A 228 -4.91 -39.14 -0.61
C GLN A 228 -5.97 -40.14 -1.06
N GLU A 229 -5.82 -41.40 -0.68
CA GLU A 229 -6.93 -42.36 -0.67
C GLU A 229 -8.04 -41.82 0.22
N LYS A 230 -9.30 -41.91 -0.23
CA LYS A 230 -10.48 -41.37 0.47
C LYS A 230 -10.48 -41.83 1.94
N PRO A 231 -10.24 -40.95 2.93
CA PRO A 231 -10.47 -41.35 4.31
C PRO A 231 -11.97 -41.60 4.46
N ALA A 232 -12.29 -42.73 5.09
CA ALA A 232 -13.66 -43.16 5.32
C ALA A 232 -14.50 -42.03 5.90
N ALA A 233 -15.70 -41.86 5.35
CA ALA A 233 -16.66 -40.85 5.74
C ALA A 233 -16.93 -40.89 7.25
N ARG A 234 -16.34 -39.97 8.02
CA ARG A 234 -16.81 -39.38 9.31
C ARG A 234 -15.73 -38.77 10.19
N GLU A 235 -14.47 -38.65 9.76
CA GLU A 235 -13.55 -37.79 10.51
C GLU A 235 -13.97 -36.32 10.37
N VAL A 236 -14.26 -35.67 11.50
CA VAL A 236 -14.49 -34.22 11.54
C VAL A 236 -13.22 -33.56 11.01
N VAL A 237 -13.34 -32.88 9.87
CA VAL A 237 -12.29 -32.02 9.31
C VAL A 237 -11.79 -31.11 10.44
N GLY A 238 -10.52 -31.22 10.83
CA GLY A 238 -9.99 -30.55 12.02
C GLY A 238 -9.58 -31.42 13.19
N SER A 239 -9.87 -32.72 13.17
CA SER A 239 -9.58 -33.61 14.30
C SER A 239 -8.11 -33.54 14.74
N GLY A 240 -7.17 -33.47 13.79
CA GLY A 240 -5.74 -33.34 14.07
C GLY A 240 -5.36 -32.05 14.79
N TYR A 241 -5.85 -30.90 14.31
CA TYR A 241 -5.60 -29.60 14.94
C TYR A 241 -6.23 -29.50 16.33
N TYR A 242 -7.50 -29.88 16.47
CA TYR A 242 -8.19 -29.83 17.76
C TYR A 242 -7.51 -30.74 18.78
N ASN A 243 -7.05 -31.92 18.34
CA ASN A 243 -6.33 -32.86 19.20
C ASN A 243 -4.97 -32.29 19.64
N GLU A 244 -4.19 -31.71 18.73
CA GLU A 244 -2.92 -31.04 19.09
C GLU A 244 -3.14 -29.80 19.97
N TYR A 245 -4.18 -29.00 19.71
CA TYR A 245 -4.53 -27.88 20.60
C TYR A 245 -4.89 -28.36 22.01
N LEU A 246 -5.72 -29.39 22.13
CA LEU A 246 -6.06 -29.98 23.42
C LEU A 246 -4.82 -30.57 24.11
N LYS A 247 -3.99 -31.30 23.36
CA LYS A 247 -2.74 -31.88 23.86
C LYS A 247 -1.79 -30.80 24.37
N THR A 248 -1.67 -29.65 23.70
CA THR A 248 -0.84 -28.53 24.18
C THR A 248 -1.43 -27.82 25.40
N ILE A 249 -2.75 -27.79 25.57
CA ILE A 249 -3.39 -27.27 26.80
C ILE A 249 -3.19 -28.25 27.97
N LEU A 250 -3.39 -29.54 27.72
CA LEU A 250 -3.27 -30.62 28.71
C LEU A 250 -1.82 -30.89 29.10
N ALA A 251 -0.87 -30.70 28.17
CA ALA A 251 0.57 -30.71 28.44
C ALA A 251 0.94 -29.48 29.28
N LYS A 252 0.70 -29.60 30.59
CA LYS A 252 0.96 -28.61 31.62
C LYS A 252 2.32 -27.91 31.43
N ARG A 253 2.29 -26.58 31.43
CA ARG A 253 3.45 -25.68 31.28
C ARG A 253 4.47 -25.95 32.39
N THR A 254 5.58 -26.62 32.10
CA THR A 254 6.74 -26.67 33.00
C THR A 254 7.23 -25.25 33.23
N HIS A 255 7.20 -24.79 34.49
CA HIS A 255 7.63 -23.45 34.87
C HIS A 255 9.05 -23.19 34.35
N LYS A 256 9.19 -22.28 33.37
CA LYS A 256 10.49 -21.75 32.97
C LYS A 256 10.99 -20.86 34.11
N ARG A 257 11.97 -21.38 34.85
CA ARG A 257 12.75 -20.68 35.87
C ARG A 257 13.30 -19.39 35.25
N SER A 258 12.88 -18.23 35.75
CA SER A 258 13.38 -16.94 35.29
C SER A 258 14.84 -16.81 35.70
N SER A 259 15.74 -16.53 34.75
CA SER A 259 17.11 -16.21 35.10
C SER A 259 17.77 -15.26 34.10
N ARG A 260 18.57 -14.37 34.72
CA ARG A 260 19.66 -13.54 34.22
C ARG A 260 19.31 -12.12 33.77
N LYS A 261 20.01 -11.14 34.35
CA LYS A 261 20.00 -9.73 33.93
C LYS A 261 20.36 -9.67 32.44
N VAL A 262 19.37 -9.28 31.65
CA VAL A 262 19.43 -9.26 30.20
C VAL A 262 20.12 -7.98 29.74
N SER A 263 21.14 -8.08 28.87
CA SER A 263 21.79 -6.92 28.23
C SER A 263 20.79 -6.11 27.40
N LEU A 264 21.04 -4.80 27.22
CA LEU A 264 20.16 -3.91 26.44
C LEU A 264 19.89 -4.45 25.02
N LEU A 265 20.89 -5.07 24.40
CA LEU A 265 20.76 -5.65 23.06
C LEU A 265 19.81 -6.86 23.03
N LEU A 266 19.89 -7.76 24.02
CA LEU A 266 18.92 -8.85 24.14
C LEU A 266 17.52 -8.31 24.48
N ARG A 267 17.41 -7.19 25.21
CA ARG A 267 16.11 -6.55 25.49
C ARG A 267 15.48 -5.95 24.21
N ALA A 268 16.28 -5.29 23.38
CA ALA A 268 15.85 -4.79 22.08
C ALA A 268 15.47 -5.94 21.13
N GLN A 269 16.26 -7.02 21.10
CA GLN A 269 15.97 -8.20 20.30
C GLN A 269 14.70 -8.92 20.77
N MET A 270 14.47 -9.04 22.08
CA MET A 270 13.23 -9.59 22.62
C MET A 270 12.03 -8.69 22.32
N TYR A 271 12.20 -7.37 22.36
CA TYR A 271 11.16 -6.42 21.97
C TYR A 271 10.81 -6.57 20.49
N LEU A 272 11.80 -6.63 19.60
CA LEU A 272 11.60 -6.82 18.17
C LEU A 272 10.97 -8.19 17.86
N ARG A 273 11.40 -9.26 18.55
CA ARG A 273 10.78 -10.59 18.45
C ARG A 273 9.35 -10.62 19.00
N SER A 274 9.01 -9.80 20.00
CA SER A 274 7.63 -9.66 20.49
C SER A 274 6.70 -9.05 19.45
N TYR A 275 7.28 -8.43 18.44
CA TYR A 275 6.62 -7.68 17.41
C TYR A 275 6.42 -8.53 16.14
N ILE A 276 7.35 -9.45 15.88
CA ILE A 276 7.23 -10.48 14.84
C ILE A 276 6.22 -11.54 15.29
N TYR A 277 5.20 -11.76 14.47
CA TYR A 277 4.26 -12.85 14.68
C TYR A 277 4.97 -14.20 14.48
N THR A 278 5.20 -14.91 15.57
CA THR A 278 5.72 -16.28 15.53
C THR A 278 4.53 -17.24 15.55
N PRO A 279 4.31 -18.08 14.52
CA PRO A 279 3.24 -19.07 14.54
C PRO A 279 3.45 -20.00 15.75
N GLN A 280 2.37 -20.28 16.48
CA GLN A 280 2.42 -21.18 17.63
C GLN A 280 1.74 -22.49 17.24
N GLU A 281 2.41 -23.61 17.52
CA GLU A 281 1.87 -24.95 17.33
C GLU A 281 0.54 -25.07 18.09
N GLY A 282 -0.48 -25.59 17.40
CA GLY A 282 -1.84 -25.77 17.96
C GLY A 282 -2.74 -24.52 17.96
N PHE A 283 -2.32 -23.34 17.49
CA PHE A 283 -3.23 -22.18 17.34
C PHE A 283 -3.26 -21.65 15.90
N GLN A 284 -4.41 -21.78 15.25
CA GLN A 284 -4.68 -21.22 13.92
C GLN A 284 -5.44 -19.90 14.02
N VAL A 285 -5.11 -18.97 13.13
CA VAL A 285 -5.75 -17.66 13.04
C VAL A 285 -7.08 -17.78 12.29
N PRO A 286 -8.16 -17.08 12.73
CA PRO A 286 -9.40 -17.03 11.98
C PRO A 286 -9.20 -16.48 10.57
N LEU A 287 -9.86 -17.09 9.58
CA LEU A 287 -9.74 -16.70 8.17
C LEU A 287 -10.05 -15.21 7.94
N LYS A 288 -11.07 -14.67 8.63
CA LYS A 288 -11.42 -13.23 8.56
C LYS A 288 -10.26 -12.31 8.95
N LEU A 289 -9.42 -12.70 9.92
CA LEU A 289 -8.26 -11.92 10.33
C LEU A 289 -7.12 -12.03 9.31
N VAL A 290 -6.91 -13.22 8.75
CA VAL A 290 -5.94 -13.41 7.65
C VAL A 290 -6.33 -12.51 6.48
N LEU A 291 -7.61 -12.54 6.10
CA LEU A 291 -8.15 -11.70 5.02
C LEU A 291 -7.92 -10.22 5.30
N SER A 292 -8.29 -9.74 6.50
CA SER A 292 -8.15 -8.32 6.85
C SER A 292 -6.70 -7.83 6.79
N VAL A 293 -5.74 -8.65 7.22
CA VAL A 293 -4.31 -8.30 7.16
C VAL A 293 -3.82 -8.33 5.71
N THR A 294 -4.15 -9.36 4.93
CA THR A 294 -3.72 -9.44 3.53
C THR A 294 -4.24 -8.27 2.70
N THR A 295 -5.51 -7.91 2.85
CA THR A 295 -6.09 -6.76 2.17
C THR A 295 -5.47 -5.46 2.67
N ALA A 296 -5.14 -5.34 3.96
CA ALA A 296 -4.51 -4.14 4.51
C ALA A 296 -3.07 -3.93 3.98
N VAL A 297 -2.29 -5.00 3.86
CA VAL A 297 -0.93 -4.93 3.29
C VAL A 297 -0.98 -4.51 1.82
N ILE A 298 -1.90 -5.08 1.03
CA ILE A 298 -2.11 -4.68 -0.36
C ILE A 298 -2.55 -3.21 -0.44
N ALA A 299 -3.43 -2.76 0.46
CA ALA A 299 -3.89 -1.38 0.51
C ALA A 299 -2.75 -0.40 0.80
N VAL A 300 -1.89 -0.72 1.76
CA VAL A 300 -0.69 0.07 2.08
C VAL A 300 0.22 0.18 0.86
N TYR A 301 0.45 -0.93 0.14
CA TYR A 301 1.23 -0.91 -1.10
C TYR A 301 0.61 0.01 -2.17
N GLN A 302 -0.70 -0.12 -2.44
CA GLN A 302 -1.37 0.65 -3.48
C GLN A 302 -1.39 2.16 -3.17
N VAL A 303 -1.65 2.53 -1.90
CA VAL A 303 -1.66 3.93 -1.48
C VAL A 303 -0.24 4.50 -1.47
N ALA A 304 0.77 3.75 -0.99
CA ALA A 304 2.15 4.20 -1.01
C ALA A 304 2.68 4.41 -2.44
N LEU A 305 2.35 3.50 -3.36
CA LEU A 305 2.68 3.64 -4.78
C LEU A 305 2.05 4.91 -5.37
N LEU A 306 0.78 5.17 -5.06
CA LEU A 306 0.08 6.36 -5.54
C LEU A 306 0.73 7.64 -5.00
N LEU A 307 1.05 7.69 -3.71
CA LEU A 307 1.72 8.83 -3.08
C LEU A 307 3.07 9.12 -3.73
N LEU A 308 3.89 8.09 -3.93
CA LEU A 308 5.21 8.21 -4.57
C LEU A 308 5.09 8.74 -6.00
N VAL A 309 4.19 8.14 -6.79
CA VAL A 309 4.01 8.48 -8.21
C VAL A 309 3.37 9.85 -8.42
N VAL A 310 2.57 10.34 -7.47
CA VAL A 310 2.01 11.69 -7.56
C VAL A 310 3.03 12.75 -7.15
N PHE A 311 3.88 12.50 -6.16
CA PHE A 311 4.79 13.52 -5.64
C PHE A 311 6.10 13.63 -6.41
N ILE A 312 6.80 12.50 -6.63
CA ILE A 312 8.16 12.47 -7.16
C ILE A 312 8.25 13.10 -8.57
N PRO A 313 7.41 12.71 -9.56
CA PRO A 313 7.52 13.27 -10.91
C PRO A 313 7.25 14.77 -10.93
N ASN A 314 6.29 15.25 -10.14
CA ASN A 314 5.98 16.68 -10.07
C ASN A 314 7.15 17.50 -9.51
N ILE A 315 7.81 17.03 -8.44
CA ILE A 315 9.00 17.70 -7.91
C ILE A 315 10.17 17.65 -8.89
N GLN A 316 10.36 16.55 -9.61
CA GLN A 316 11.42 16.43 -10.61
C GLN A 316 11.19 17.37 -11.79
N ILE A 317 9.95 17.52 -12.26
CA ILE A 317 9.56 18.50 -13.28
C ILE A 317 9.84 19.92 -12.79
N VAL A 318 9.44 20.26 -11.56
CA VAL A 318 9.70 21.58 -10.98
C VAL A 318 11.21 21.84 -10.87
N ARG A 319 12.00 20.85 -10.41
CA ARG A 319 13.46 20.96 -10.27
C ARG A 319 14.15 21.17 -11.61
N ALA A 320 13.77 20.40 -12.63
CA ALA A 320 14.33 20.52 -13.98
C ALA A 320 13.89 21.83 -14.66
N GLY A 321 12.67 22.29 -14.38
CA GLY A 321 12.13 23.55 -14.90
C GLY A 321 12.71 24.81 -14.27
N MET A 322 13.54 24.73 -13.22
CA MET A 322 14.18 25.92 -12.65
C MET A 322 15.34 26.40 -13.54
N THR A 323 14.99 27.28 -14.49
CA THR A 323 15.89 28.00 -15.37
C THR A 323 16.09 29.45 -14.91
N LYS A 324 17.13 30.12 -15.45
CA LYS A 324 17.47 31.52 -15.15
C LYS A 324 16.29 32.48 -15.35
N GLU A 325 15.44 32.22 -16.35
CA GLU A 325 14.26 33.04 -16.68
C GLU A 325 13.15 32.96 -15.62
N ILE A 326 12.88 31.76 -15.09
CA ILE A 326 11.88 31.58 -14.04
C ILE A 326 12.34 32.21 -12.73
N THR A 327 13.63 32.16 -12.41
CA THR A 327 14.15 32.89 -11.25
C THR A 327 14.02 34.40 -11.37
N VAL A 328 14.23 34.97 -12.57
CA VAL A 328 14.00 36.40 -12.80
C VAL A 328 12.53 36.77 -12.56
N LEU A 329 11.59 35.92 -12.96
CA LEU A 329 10.18 36.08 -12.62
C LEU A 329 9.93 36.01 -11.10
N LEU A 330 10.52 35.05 -10.39
CA LEU A 330 10.37 34.96 -8.92
C LEU A 330 10.93 36.19 -8.19
N VAL A 331 12.04 36.75 -8.68
CA VAL A 331 12.60 38.01 -8.19
C VAL A 331 11.64 39.17 -8.45
N GLN A 332 11.00 39.20 -9.63
CA GLN A 332 9.95 40.16 -9.96
C GLN A 332 8.70 40.01 -9.08
N PHE A 333 8.42 38.80 -8.57
CA PHE A 333 7.39 38.53 -7.56
C PHE A 333 7.81 38.83 -6.11
N GLY A 334 9.01 39.36 -5.89
CA GLY A 334 9.45 39.86 -4.58
C GLY A 334 10.27 38.88 -3.73
N VAL A 335 10.76 37.78 -4.31
CA VAL A 335 11.77 36.94 -3.64
C VAL A 335 13.14 37.60 -3.83
N VAL A 336 13.60 38.32 -2.80
CA VAL A 336 14.89 39.05 -2.85
C VAL A 336 16.06 38.04 -2.80
N PRO A 337 16.92 37.98 -3.83
CA PRO A 337 18.16 37.19 -3.80
C PRO A 337 19.07 37.66 -2.68
N SER A 338 19.90 36.76 -2.11
CA SER A 338 20.79 37.14 -1.03
C SER A 338 21.83 38.18 -1.51
N GLU A 339 21.86 39.34 -0.87
CA GLU A 339 22.89 40.35 -1.12
C GLU A 339 24.23 39.85 -0.57
N ASN A 340 25.18 39.55 -1.46
CA ASN A 340 26.58 39.43 -1.06
C ASN A 340 27.08 40.80 -0.57
N PRO A 341 27.98 40.86 0.44
CA PRO A 341 28.45 42.10 1.07
C PRO A 341 29.33 43.01 0.19
N GLY A 342 29.21 42.92 -1.14
CA GLY A 342 29.97 43.70 -2.12
C GLY A 342 29.13 44.47 -3.14
N GLY A 343 27.78 44.48 -3.05
CA GLY A 343 26.93 45.25 -3.98
C GLY A 343 26.97 44.77 -5.44
N VAL A 344 27.57 43.61 -5.70
CA VAL A 344 27.51 42.92 -6.99
C VAL A 344 26.29 41.99 -6.95
N PRO A 345 25.39 42.02 -7.95
CA PRO A 345 24.27 41.09 -8.02
C PRO A 345 24.84 39.67 -7.88
N GLY A 346 24.41 38.96 -6.83
CA GLY A 346 24.89 37.62 -6.54
C GLY A 346 24.73 36.73 -7.78
N ASP A 347 25.70 35.84 -8.01
CA ASP A 347 25.68 34.93 -9.15
C ASP A 347 24.35 34.15 -9.13
N MET A 348 23.42 34.52 -10.02
CA MET A 348 22.08 33.91 -10.14
C MET A 348 22.16 32.37 -10.26
N GLU A 349 23.28 31.88 -10.78
CA GLU A 349 23.62 30.47 -10.90
C GLU A 349 23.80 29.76 -9.54
N ARG A 350 24.42 30.42 -8.55
CA ARG A 350 24.60 29.87 -7.20
C ARG A 350 23.28 29.79 -6.43
N GLU A 351 22.41 30.79 -6.62
CA GLU A 351 21.07 30.78 -6.04
C GLU A 351 20.22 29.66 -6.64
N LEU A 352 20.26 29.49 -7.96
CA LEU A 352 19.60 28.37 -8.65
C LEU A 352 20.04 27.00 -8.12
N ASP A 353 21.35 26.80 -7.95
CA ASP A 353 21.88 25.53 -7.43
C ASP A 353 21.48 25.31 -5.96
N THR A 354 21.37 26.38 -5.17
CA THR A 354 20.87 26.32 -3.79
C THR A 354 19.40 25.90 -3.74
N VAL A 355 18.54 26.47 -4.61
CA VAL A 355 17.13 26.06 -4.67
C VAL A 355 16.99 24.62 -5.19
N ARG A 356 17.82 24.20 -6.16
CA ARG A 356 17.84 22.81 -6.64
C ARG A 356 18.20 21.83 -5.51
N TYR A 357 19.17 22.21 -4.68
CA TYR A 357 19.57 21.46 -3.50
C TYR A 357 18.44 21.34 -2.46
N TYR A 358 17.67 22.42 -2.22
CA TYR A 358 16.51 22.36 -1.33
C TYR A 358 15.36 21.51 -1.90
N LEU A 359 15.08 21.58 -3.20
CA LEU A 359 14.10 20.71 -3.84
C LEU A 359 14.51 19.24 -3.80
N TRP A 360 15.80 18.94 -3.99
CA TRP A 360 16.34 17.59 -3.80
C TRP A 360 16.20 17.12 -2.35
N SER A 361 16.49 17.99 -1.39
CA SER A 361 16.31 17.68 0.04
C SER A 361 14.84 17.38 0.37
N LEU A 362 13.88 18.10 -0.23
CA LEU A 362 12.44 17.84 -0.10
C LEU A 362 12.02 16.49 -0.69
N GLU A 363 12.57 16.11 -1.86
CA GLU A 363 12.39 14.79 -2.47
C GLU A 363 12.83 13.68 -1.50
N VAL A 364 14.04 13.81 -0.94
CA VAL A 364 14.58 12.85 0.03
C VAL A 364 13.73 12.80 1.30
N CYS A 365 13.29 13.95 1.84
CA CYS A 365 12.42 14.01 3.01
C CYS A 365 11.12 13.24 2.78
N TYR A 366 10.50 13.40 1.61
CA TYR A 366 9.24 12.74 1.26
C TYR A 366 9.39 11.22 1.15
N VAL A 367 10.46 10.74 0.51
CA VAL A 367 10.74 9.31 0.41
C VAL A 367 11.01 8.71 1.79
N CYS A 368 11.84 9.39 2.60
CA CYS A 368 12.14 8.95 3.97
C CYS A 368 10.88 8.89 4.84
N SER A 369 10.01 9.90 4.80
CA SER A 369 8.76 9.89 5.56
C SER A 369 7.80 8.79 5.10
N LEU A 370 7.76 8.50 3.79
CA LEU A 370 6.92 7.43 3.23
C LEU A 370 7.40 6.05 3.67
N VAL A 371 8.72 5.81 3.64
CA VAL A 371 9.32 4.57 4.14
C VAL A 371 9.03 4.40 5.63
N LEU A 372 9.21 5.45 6.44
CA LEU A 372 8.90 5.42 7.88
C LEU A 372 7.41 5.13 8.15
N SER A 373 6.50 5.74 7.39
CA SER A 373 5.06 5.49 7.49
C SER A 373 4.70 4.05 7.12
N CYS A 374 5.28 3.52 6.04
CA CYS A 374 5.07 2.13 5.62
C CYS A 374 5.61 1.13 6.65
N LEU A 375 6.81 1.38 7.19
CA LEU A 375 7.39 0.55 8.24
C LEU A 375 6.53 0.56 9.49
N LEU A 376 6.08 1.74 9.94
CA LEU A 376 5.24 1.87 11.13
C LEU A 376 3.87 1.18 10.95
N THR A 377 3.22 1.35 9.80
CA THR A 377 1.95 0.67 9.51
C THR A 377 2.11 -0.85 9.48
N PHE A 378 3.10 -1.37 8.75
CA PHE A 378 3.41 -2.81 8.73
C PHE A 378 3.70 -3.33 10.13
N SER A 379 4.46 -2.56 10.90
CA SER A 379 4.73 -2.82 12.30
C SER A 379 3.39 -2.97 13.06
N MET A 380 2.56 -1.94 13.07
CA MET A 380 1.30 -1.97 13.82
C MET A 380 0.35 -3.12 13.40
N LEU A 381 0.35 -3.51 12.13
CA LEU A 381 -0.38 -4.68 11.64
C LEU A 381 0.15 -6.00 12.26
N MET A 382 1.48 -6.18 12.32
CA MET A 382 2.09 -7.34 12.95
C MET A 382 1.82 -7.40 14.45
N ARG A 383 1.89 -6.26 15.14
CA ARG A 383 1.52 -6.14 16.56
C ARG A 383 0.05 -6.46 16.78
N SER A 384 -0.83 -5.97 15.91
CA SER A 384 -2.27 -6.25 15.97
C SER A 384 -2.56 -7.75 15.88
N LEU A 385 -1.87 -8.49 15.01
CA LEU A 385 -1.98 -9.95 14.93
C LEU A 385 -1.60 -10.66 16.24
N VAL A 386 -0.51 -10.23 16.87
CA VAL A 386 -0.05 -10.79 18.15
C VAL A 386 -1.06 -10.50 19.27
N MET A 387 -1.57 -9.27 19.33
CA MET A 387 -2.58 -8.87 20.32
C MET A 387 -3.91 -9.59 20.09
N HIS A 388 -4.35 -9.74 18.84
CA HIS A 388 -5.58 -10.45 18.51
C HIS A 388 -5.51 -11.92 18.92
N ARG A 389 -4.36 -12.58 18.71
CA ARG A 389 -4.12 -13.93 19.23
C ARG A 389 -4.25 -13.98 20.76
N ALA A 390 -3.61 -13.05 21.47
CA ALA A 390 -3.65 -13.02 22.93
C ALA A 390 -5.08 -12.83 23.44
N ASN A 391 -5.82 -11.88 22.85
CA ASN A 391 -7.21 -11.59 23.17
C ASN A 391 -8.12 -12.79 22.89
N LEU A 392 -7.96 -13.47 21.75
CA LEU A 392 -8.76 -14.65 21.42
C LEU A 392 -8.51 -15.80 22.41
N LYS A 393 -7.27 -15.98 22.86
CA LYS A 393 -6.92 -16.99 23.88
C LYS A 393 -7.50 -16.65 25.25
N ALA A 394 -7.46 -15.39 25.66
CA ALA A 394 -8.13 -14.94 26.88
C ALA A 394 -9.63 -15.21 26.81
N LEU A 395 -10.25 -14.92 25.65
CA LEU A 395 -11.66 -15.21 25.42
C LEU A 395 -11.99 -16.71 25.48
N TYR A 396 -11.14 -17.58 24.93
CA TYR A 396 -11.31 -19.04 25.04
C TYR A 396 -11.18 -19.57 26.47
N ARG A 397 -10.47 -18.86 27.36
CA ARG A 397 -10.39 -19.20 28.79
C ARG A 397 -11.56 -18.68 29.60
N GLY A 398 -12.37 -17.78 29.04
CA GLY A 398 -13.40 -17.05 29.78
C GLY A 398 -12.87 -15.85 30.55
N ASP A 399 -11.61 -15.43 30.31
CA ASP A 399 -11.00 -14.25 30.92
C ASP A 399 -11.51 -12.97 30.23
N VAL A 400 -12.82 -12.72 30.34
CA VAL A 400 -13.51 -11.62 29.64
C VAL A 400 -13.04 -10.25 30.12
N LEU A 401 -12.61 -10.13 31.38
CA LEU A 401 -12.10 -8.89 31.99
C LEU A 401 -10.76 -8.44 31.42
N ASP A 402 -9.94 -9.37 30.91
CA ASP A 402 -8.65 -9.04 30.27
C ASP A 402 -8.84 -8.39 28.89
N VAL A 403 -10.01 -8.60 28.27
CA VAL A 403 -10.32 -8.10 26.92
C VAL A 403 -11.33 -6.94 26.98
N PHE A 404 -12.34 -7.05 27.83
CA PHE A 404 -13.40 -6.09 27.98
C PHE A 404 -13.38 -5.49 29.37
N TYR A 405 -13.50 -4.16 29.45
CA TYR A 405 -13.60 -3.42 30.71
C TYR A 405 -14.78 -3.89 31.60
N ARG A 406 -15.79 -4.54 31.01
CA ARG A 406 -16.97 -5.05 31.72
C ARG A 406 -17.22 -6.51 31.35
N ALA A 407 -17.44 -7.35 32.36
CA ALA A 407 -17.94 -8.70 32.16
C ALA A 407 -19.31 -8.64 31.46
N ARG A 408 -19.36 -9.10 30.20
CA ARG A 408 -20.59 -9.23 29.41
C ARG A 408 -20.73 -10.66 28.94
N MET A 409 -21.97 -11.15 28.93
CA MET A 409 -22.30 -12.40 28.24
C MET A 409 -22.09 -12.22 26.74
N LEU A 410 -21.37 -13.16 26.12
CA LEU A 410 -21.10 -13.18 24.68
C LEU A 410 -22.36 -13.67 23.95
N CYS A 411 -23.26 -12.74 23.63
CA CYS A 411 -24.44 -13.02 22.82
C CYS A 411 -24.25 -12.47 21.39
N PRO A 412 -24.51 -13.27 20.34
CA PRO A 412 -24.47 -12.77 18.97
C PRO A 412 -25.64 -11.81 18.71
N SER A 413 -25.37 -10.50 18.75
CA SER A 413 -26.34 -9.47 18.39
C SER A 413 -26.34 -9.20 16.88
N GLN A 414 -27.43 -8.63 16.36
CA GLN A 414 -27.51 -8.24 14.94
C GLN A 414 -26.42 -7.23 14.57
N GLN A 415 -26.16 -6.25 15.44
CA GLN A 415 -25.08 -5.28 15.23
C GLN A 415 -23.70 -5.94 15.21
N ALA A 416 -23.44 -6.91 16.10
CA ALA A 416 -22.19 -7.64 16.11
C ALA A 416 -21.99 -8.45 14.82
N LEU A 417 -23.05 -9.02 14.27
CA LEU A 417 -23.00 -9.72 12.99
C LEU A 417 -22.64 -8.78 11.83
N VAL A 418 -23.26 -7.60 11.77
CA VAL A 418 -22.94 -6.59 10.74
C VAL A 418 -21.47 -6.16 10.86
N CYS A 419 -21.00 -5.84 12.06
CA CYS A 419 -19.59 -5.49 12.30
C CYS A 419 -18.63 -6.62 11.92
N TRP A 420 -19.01 -7.88 12.13
CA TRP A 420 -18.20 -9.02 11.74
C TRP A 420 -18.14 -9.19 10.21
N MET A 421 -19.24 -8.93 9.50
CA MET A 421 -19.27 -8.99 8.03
C MET A 421 -18.29 -8.00 7.41
N SER A 422 -18.25 -6.76 7.93
CA SER A 422 -17.44 -5.63 7.42
C SER A 422 -16.09 -5.43 8.12
N PHE A 423 -15.68 -6.34 9.02
CA PHE A 423 -14.42 -6.22 9.76
C PHE A 423 -13.19 -6.01 8.87
N ALA A 424 -13.06 -6.79 7.79
CA ALA A 424 -11.92 -6.70 6.88
C ALA A 424 -11.85 -5.34 6.18
N SER A 425 -12.99 -4.81 5.72
CA SER A 425 -13.07 -3.50 5.08
C SER A 425 -12.75 -2.35 6.04
N PHE A 426 -13.18 -2.42 7.30
CA PHE A 426 -12.83 -1.41 8.29
C PHE A 426 -11.32 -1.40 8.57
N GLN A 427 -10.73 -2.58 8.75
CA GLN A 427 -9.28 -2.69 8.97
C GLN A 427 -8.48 -2.08 7.82
N THR A 428 -8.88 -2.35 6.57
CA THR A 428 -8.23 -1.78 5.39
C THR A 428 -8.40 -0.27 5.29
N ALA A 429 -9.61 0.24 5.53
CA ALA A 429 -9.89 1.67 5.44
C ALA A 429 -9.09 2.46 6.47
N PHE A 430 -9.03 1.98 7.71
CA PHE A 430 -8.21 2.60 8.75
C PHE A 430 -6.72 2.49 8.49
N ALA A 431 -6.25 1.40 7.87
CA ALA A 431 -4.85 1.30 7.44
C ALA A 431 -4.49 2.36 6.39
N CYS A 432 -5.37 2.59 5.40
CA CYS A 432 -5.18 3.65 4.39
C CYS A 432 -5.19 5.06 5.00
N LEU A 433 -6.21 5.37 5.80
CA LEU A 433 -6.32 6.67 6.47
C LEU A 433 -5.14 6.92 7.42
N GLY A 434 -4.74 5.88 8.16
CA GLY A 434 -3.57 5.89 9.02
C GLY A 434 -2.30 6.21 8.26
N LEU A 435 -2.06 5.55 7.12
CA LEU A 435 -0.90 5.82 6.26
C LEU A 435 -0.89 7.26 5.74
N LEU A 436 -2.03 7.79 5.26
CA LEU A 436 -2.14 9.17 4.77
C LEU A 436 -1.82 10.18 5.88
N THR A 437 -2.36 9.94 7.08
CA THR A 437 -2.17 10.83 8.24
C THR A 437 -0.72 10.79 8.71
N GLN A 438 -0.14 9.59 8.82
CA GLN A 438 1.26 9.39 9.18
C GLN A 438 2.19 10.03 8.15
N GLN A 439 1.89 9.92 6.86
CA GLN A 439 2.70 10.53 5.81
C GLN A 439 2.77 12.05 5.95
N VAL A 440 1.64 12.70 6.18
CA VAL A 440 1.59 14.16 6.38
C VAL A 440 2.41 14.57 7.61
N ILE A 441 2.20 13.90 8.75
CA ILE A 441 2.90 14.23 9.99
C ILE A 441 4.41 13.99 9.84
N PHE A 442 4.82 12.81 9.37
CA PHE A 442 6.24 12.49 9.22
C PHE A 442 6.91 13.34 8.14
N PHE A 443 6.20 13.72 7.08
CA PHE A 443 6.75 14.65 6.09
C PHE A 443 7.05 16.01 6.72
N VAL A 444 6.10 16.62 7.45
CA VAL A 444 6.34 17.90 8.13
C VAL A 444 7.47 17.79 9.15
N CYS A 445 7.51 16.72 9.95
CA CYS A 445 8.57 16.50 10.93
C CYS A 445 9.95 16.30 10.29
N THR A 446 10.05 15.52 9.21
CA THR A 446 11.32 15.25 8.50
C THR A 446 11.83 16.49 7.76
N VAL A 447 10.94 17.27 7.15
CA VAL A 447 11.27 18.58 6.57
C VAL A 447 11.77 19.52 7.67
N GLY A 448 11.02 19.68 8.77
CA GLY A 448 11.44 20.52 9.89
C GLY A 448 12.82 20.11 10.45
N PHE A 449 13.05 18.81 10.63
CA PHE A 449 14.35 18.30 11.06
C PHE A 449 15.47 18.59 10.06
N THR A 450 15.22 18.39 8.76
CA THR A 450 16.24 18.58 7.72
C THR A 450 16.63 20.05 7.59
N PHE A 451 15.66 20.96 7.56
CA PHE A 451 15.92 22.40 7.41
C PHE A 451 16.42 23.09 8.69
N LEU A 452 16.02 22.63 9.88
CA LEU A 452 16.43 23.26 11.13
C LEU A 452 17.70 22.65 11.75
N VAL A 453 18.02 21.39 11.42
CA VAL A 453 19.15 20.66 12.04
C VAL A 453 20.17 20.23 10.98
N VAL A 454 19.76 19.46 9.97
CA VAL A 454 20.72 18.82 9.04
C VAL A 454 21.43 19.84 8.15
N ILE A 455 20.67 20.71 7.48
CA ILE A 455 21.22 21.71 6.56
C ILE A 455 22.12 22.70 7.32
N PRO A 456 21.69 23.34 8.43
CA PRO A 456 22.56 24.25 9.17
C PRO A 456 23.83 23.60 9.72
N LEU A 457 23.79 22.29 10.06
CA LEU A 457 24.98 21.57 10.51
C LEU A 457 25.98 21.32 9.37
N GLN A 458 25.50 21.13 8.14
CA GLN A 458 26.34 20.84 6.98
C GLN A 458 26.91 22.10 6.32
N SER A 459 26.07 23.13 6.11
CA SER A 459 26.45 24.37 5.41
C SER A 459 26.87 25.50 6.35
N GLY A 460 26.60 25.39 7.66
CA GLY A 460 26.83 26.47 8.62
C GLY A 460 25.89 27.68 8.44
N THR A 461 24.93 27.62 7.52
CA THR A 461 23.98 28.71 7.22
C THR A 461 22.70 28.57 8.05
N ASN A 462 22.04 29.69 8.36
CA ASN A 462 20.73 29.72 9.04
C ASN A 462 20.66 28.99 10.41
N MET A 463 21.67 29.19 11.27
CA MET A 463 21.79 28.59 12.61
C MET A 463 20.77 29.11 13.67
N HIS A 464 19.55 29.49 13.29
CA HIS A 464 18.58 30.10 14.22
C HIS A 464 18.27 29.22 15.43
N LEU A 465 18.05 27.92 15.23
CA LEU A 465 17.75 26.98 16.31
C LEU A 465 18.95 26.80 17.24
N PHE A 466 20.16 26.71 16.70
CA PHE A 466 21.39 26.61 17.48
C PHE A 466 21.67 27.88 18.29
N LYS A 467 21.43 29.07 17.73
CA LYS A 467 21.54 30.35 18.47
C LYS A 467 20.53 30.44 19.62
N ILE A 468 19.30 29.97 19.41
CA ILE A 468 18.31 29.90 20.51
C ILE A 468 18.77 28.91 21.59
N LEU A 469 19.30 27.76 21.19
CA LEU A 469 19.78 26.74 22.13
C LEU A 469 21.00 27.22 22.91
N GLU A 470 21.93 27.92 22.25
CA GLU A 470 23.07 28.58 22.87
C GLU A 470 22.59 29.64 23.86
N ASN A 471 21.64 30.50 23.50
CA ASN A 471 21.13 31.48 24.46
C ASN A 471 20.41 30.85 25.66
N MET A 472 19.86 29.64 25.51
CA MET A 472 19.06 28.94 26.52
C MET A 472 19.83 27.87 27.30
N TRP A 473 21.11 27.61 27.03
CA TRP A 473 21.87 26.54 27.70
C TRP A 473 21.89 26.65 29.24
N PRO A 474 22.00 27.85 29.87
CA PRO A 474 22.00 27.95 31.33
C PRO A 474 20.64 27.58 31.92
N PHE A 475 19.55 27.89 31.22
CA PHE A 475 18.18 27.55 31.63
C PHE A 475 17.94 26.03 31.61
N TRP A 476 18.39 25.34 30.55
CA TRP A 476 18.27 23.89 30.49
C TRP A 476 19.12 23.20 31.58
N LEU A 477 20.30 23.76 31.88
CA LEU A 477 21.16 23.25 32.94
C LEU A 477 20.49 23.36 34.32
N THR A 478 19.89 24.50 34.65
CA THR A 478 19.21 24.67 35.95
C THR A 478 18.02 23.75 36.10
N LEU A 479 17.26 23.50 35.02
CA LEU A 479 16.14 22.55 35.01
C LEU A 479 16.61 21.12 35.28
N VAL A 480 17.66 20.66 34.58
CA VAL A 480 18.25 19.33 34.81
C VAL A 480 18.78 19.22 36.23
N LEU A 481 19.49 20.24 36.72
CA LEU A 481 20.02 20.26 38.08
C LEU A 481 18.90 20.19 39.11
N ALA A 482 17.81 20.94 38.92
CA ALA A 482 16.65 20.91 39.81
C ALA A 482 16.02 19.51 39.88
N VAL A 483 15.84 18.83 38.75
CA VAL A 483 15.30 17.46 38.70
C VAL A 483 16.24 16.45 39.35
N VAL A 484 17.55 16.60 39.15
CA VAL A 484 18.57 15.75 39.78
C VAL A 484 18.56 15.97 41.30
N VAL A 485 18.57 17.21 41.77
CA VAL A 485 18.53 17.56 43.20
C VAL A 485 17.24 17.06 43.83
N GLN A 486 16.08 17.23 43.18
CA GLN A 486 14.80 16.69 43.66
C GLN A 486 14.86 15.16 43.80
N ASN A 487 15.39 14.45 42.80
CA ASN A 487 15.52 12.99 42.87
C ASN A 487 16.52 12.53 43.94
N LEU A 488 17.64 13.23 44.10
CA LEU A 488 18.65 12.93 45.12
C LEU A 488 18.10 13.19 46.53
N LEU A 489 17.49 14.36 46.77
CA LEU A 489 16.86 14.70 48.04
C LEU A 489 15.71 13.72 48.36
N ALA A 490 14.89 13.37 47.37
CA ALA A 490 13.87 12.35 47.53
C ALA A 490 14.48 11.01 47.99
N HIS A 491 15.58 10.58 47.38
CA HIS A 491 16.20 9.29 47.69
C HIS A 491 16.97 9.27 49.00
N PHE A 492 17.63 10.36 49.37
CA PHE A 492 18.56 10.43 50.50
C PHE A 492 17.99 11.08 51.76
N HIS A 493 17.00 11.96 51.65
CA HIS A 493 16.44 12.71 52.78
C HIS A 493 14.97 12.40 53.06
N PHE A 494 14.17 12.11 52.03
CA PHE A 494 12.73 11.92 52.19
C PHE A 494 12.30 10.44 52.21
N LEU A 495 13.02 9.57 51.51
CA LEU A 495 12.70 8.13 51.41
C LEU A 495 13.62 7.31 52.30
N GLU A 496 13.15 7.00 53.52
CA GLU A 496 13.81 6.02 54.36
C GLU A 496 13.40 4.60 53.94
N LYS A 497 14.40 3.74 53.64
CA LYS A 497 14.14 2.35 53.27
C LYS A 497 13.99 1.50 54.52
N HIS A 498 12.79 1.45 55.08
CA HIS A 498 12.45 0.35 55.98
C HIS A 498 12.13 -0.92 55.19
N HIS A 499 12.42 -2.07 55.80
CA HIS A 499 12.60 -3.37 55.15
C HIS A 499 11.41 -3.88 54.31
N LEU A 500 10.23 -3.23 54.32
CA LEU A 500 9.05 -3.65 53.56
C LEU A 500 8.23 -2.53 52.88
N GLN A 501 8.47 -1.23 53.13
CA GLN A 501 7.76 -0.15 52.41
C GLN A 501 8.53 1.17 52.44
N LYS A 502 8.42 1.94 51.34
CA LYS A 502 8.97 3.30 51.23
C LYS A 502 7.94 4.27 51.77
N GLU A 503 8.19 4.86 52.94
CA GLU A 503 7.36 5.93 53.51
C GLU A 503 8.10 7.27 53.43
N LEU A 504 7.36 8.36 53.21
CA LEU A 504 7.89 9.72 53.31
C LEU A 504 7.92 10.12 54.79
N THR A 505 9.11 10.22 55.38
CA THR A 505 9.27 10.41 56.82
C THR A 505 9.54 11.85 57.24
N ASN A 506 10.02 12.71 56.32
CA ASN A 506 10.33 14.12 56.59
C ASN A 506 9.36 15.03 55.80
N ARG A 507 8.29 15.52 56.44
CA ARG A 507 7.27 16.38 55.80
C ARG A 507 7.65 17.85 55.83
#